data_AF-A0A7C8ZIN6-F1
#
_entry.id   AF-A0A7C8ZIN6-F1
#
_cell.length_a   1.000
_cell.length_b   1.000
_cell.length_c   1.000
_cell.angle_alpha   90.00
_cell.angle_beta   90.00
_cell.angle_gamma   90.00
#
_symmetry.space_group_name_H-M   'P 1'
#
loop_
_entity.id
_entity.type
_entity.pdbx_description
1 polymer ?
#
loop_
_entity_poly.entity_id
_entity_poly.type
_entity_poly.pdbx_seq_one_letter_code
_entity_poly.pdbx_strand_id
1 'polypeptide(L)'
;SENDHPKLFPEKQCYVVSILEHGGTDLESFVLLDFGEAQSLLVQVTAALAVAEAAFEFEHRDLHWGNILLSRKETTTLPFTLEGNTMSIRTHGVVVSIIDFTLSRINTGNTILYMNLTLDPEILE
;
A
#
# COMPACT_ATOMS: atom_id res chain seq x y z
N SER A 1 16.56 4.29 9.02
CA SER A 1 15.39 4.74 9.78
C SER A 1 15.54 6.23 9.96
N GLU A 2 14.61 7.01 9.43
CA GLU A 2 14.57 8.46 9.64
C GLU A 2 13.97 8.84 11.01
N ASN A 3 13.38 7.89 11.73
CA ASN A 3 12.84 8.12 13.05
C ASN A 3 13.95 8.28 14.10
N ASP A 4 13.80 9.32 14.93
CA ASP A 4 14.62 9.55 16.12
C ASP A 4 14.54 8.37 17.09
N HIS A 5 15.66 8.12 17.79
CA HIS A 5 15.74 7.05 18.77
C HIS A 5 14.78 7.32 19.95
N PRO A 6 13.91 6.37 20.37
CA PRO A 6 12.90 6.63 21.41
C PRO A 6 13.41 7.20 22.74
N LYS A 7 14.66 6.86 23.12
CA LYS A 7 15.36 7.41 24.30
C LYS A 7 15.61 8.93 24.25
N LEU A 8 15.47 9.58 23.09
CA LEU A 8 15.61 11.02 22.96
C LEU A 8 14.36 11.77 23.47
N PHE A 9 13.24 11.06 23.66
CA PHE A 9 11.98 11.66 24.09
C PHE A 9 11.72 11.48 25.60
N PRO A 10 10.88 12.34 26.20
CA PRO A 10 10.51 12.23 27.62
C PRO A 10 9.83 10.89 27.96
N GLU A 11 9.93 10.45 29.21
CA GLU A 11 9.33 9.18 29.69
C GLU A 11 7.82 9.07 29.47
N LYS A 12 7.12 10.20 29.35
CA LYS A 12 5.66 10.26 29.14
C LYS A 12 5.25 10.29 27.66
N GLN A 13 6.20 10.28 26.73
CA GLN A 13 5.91 10.27 25.30
C GLN A 13 5.06 9.04 24.96
N CYS A 14 3.96 9.27 24.24
CA CYS A 14 3.12 8.21 23.73
C CYS A 14 3.52 7.87 22.29
N TYR A 15 3.42 6.60 21.93
CA TYR A 15 3.73 6.09 20.61
C TYR A 15 2.60 5.20 20.12
N VAL A 16 2.35 5.23 18.82
CA VAL A 16 1.52 4.23 18.14
C VAL A 16 2.48 3.29 17.43
N VAL A 17 2.37 1.99 17.72
CA VAL A 17 3.20 0.96 17.10
C VAL A 17 2.31 0.04 16.27
N SER A 18 2.48 0.11 14.95
CA SER A 18 1.77 -0.76 14.00
C SER A 18 2.68 -1.93 13.62
N ILE A 19 2.24 -3.16 13.88
CA ILE A 19 2.94 -4.38 13.49
C ILE A 19 2.25 -4.93 12.25
N LEU A 20 2.99 -5.02 11.14
CA LEU A 20 2.49 -5.41 9.82
C LEU A 20 3.27 -6.61 9.27
N GLU A 21 2.75 -7.29 8.24
CA GLU A 21 3.51 -8.29 7.48
C GLU A 21 4.73 -7.63 6.81
N HIS A 22 5.84 -8.37 6.69
CA HIS A 22 6.96 -7.93 5.90
C HIS A 22 6.66 -8.07 4.39
N GLY A 23 6.32 -6.95 3.75
CA GLY A 23 5.94 -6.89 2.33
C GLY A 23 7.09 -7.04 1.33
N GLY A 24 8.34 -7.07 1.80
CA GLY A 24 9.54 -7.19 0.97
C GLY A 24 10.25 -5.86 0.76
N THR A 25 10.66 -5.58 -0.48
CA THR A 25 11.46 -4.41 -0.87
C THR A 25 10.61 -3.47 -1.72
N ASP A 26 10.75 -2.17 -1.51
CA ASP A 26 10.10 -1.14 -2.32
C ASP A 26 10.48 -1.25 -3.80
N LEU A 27 9.57 -0.83 -4.69
CA LEU A 27 9.78 -0.91 -6.13
C LEU A 27 10.93 -0.03 -6.61
N GLU A 28 11.24 1.06 -5.90
CA GLU A 28 12.40 1.92 -6.21
C GLU A 28 13.72 1.14 -6.13
N SER A 29 13.84 0.23 -5.16
CA SER A 29 15.02 -0.60 -4.94
C SER A 29 14.91 -2.00 -5.55
N PHE A 30 13.73 -2.41 -6.02
CA PHE A 30 13.48 -3.77 -6.54
C PHE A 30 13.87 -3.90 -8.02
N VAL A 31 14.57 -4.99 -8.35
CA VAL A 31 14.93 -5.31 -9.74
C VAL A 31 13.95 -6.33 -10.32
N LEU A 32 13.13 -5.86 -11.27
CA LEU A 32 12.28 -6.71 -12.11
C LEU A 32 13.14 -7.49 -13.12
N LEU A 33 12.91 -8.80 -13.23
CA LEU A 33 13.72 -9.67 -14.09
C LEU A 33 13.21 -9.76 -15.53
N ASP A 34 11.90 -9.67 -15.71
CA ASP A 34 11.27 -9.81 -17.01
C ASP A 34 9.95 -9.04 -17.12
N PHE A 35 9.38 -9.07 -18.33
CA PHE A 35 8.09 -8.44 -18.61
C PHE A 35 6.92 -9.09 -17.84
N GLY A 36 7.01 -10.37 -17.51
CA GLY A 36 6.00 -11.07 -16.73
C GLY A 36 5.88 -10.51 -15.31
N GLU A 37 7.01 -10.22 -14.66
CA GLU A 37 7.03 -9.55 -13.36
C GLU A 37 6.44 -8.14 -13.44
N ALA A 38 6.81 -7.36 -14.46
CA ALA A 38 6.26 -6.01 -14.67
C ALA A 38 4.75 -6.03 -14.92
N GLN A 39 4.27 -6.95 -15.76
CA GLN A 39 2.84 -7.13 -16.00
C GLN A 39 2.11 -7.55 -14.72
N SER A 40 2.66 -8.51 -13.98
CA SER A 40 2.11 -8.99 -12.73
C SER A 40 1.97 -7.88 -11.69
N LEU A 41 3.01 -7.07 -11.52
CA LEU A 41 3.02 -5.90 -10.66
C LEU A 41 1.84 -4.96 -10.98
N LEU A 42 1.72 -4.54 -12.24
CA LEU A 42 0.67 -3.62 -12.66
C LEU A 42 -0.73 -4.19 -12.44
N VAL A 43 -0.93 -5.47 -12.76
CA VAL A 43 -2.23 -6.14 -12.59
C VAL A 43 -2.58 -6.30 -11.10
N GLN A 44 -1.63 -6.67 -10.25
CA GLN A 44 -1.85 -6.79 -8.80
C GLN A 44 -2.19 -5.44 -8.17
N VAL A 45 -1.46 -4.38 -8.48
CA VAL A 45 -1.74 -3.03 -7.98
C VAL A 45 -3.13 -2.57 -8.43
N THR A 46 -3.44 -2.70 -9.72
CA THR A 46 -4.73 -2.28 -10.28
C THR A 46 -5.89 -3.06 -9.66
N ALA A 47 -5.76 -4.38 -9.51
CA ALA A 47 -6.79 -5.21 -8.89
C ALA A 47 -6.99 -4.86 -7.41
N ALA A 48 -5.91 -4.65 -6.65
CA ALA A 48 -6.00 -4.26 -5.25
C ALA A 48 -6.71 -2.91 -5.07
N LEU A 49 -6.37 -1.92 -5.90
CA LEU A 49 -7.04 -0.62 -5.91
C LEU A 49 -8.51 -0.75 -6.30
N ALA A 50 -8.84 -1.46 -7.39
CA ALA A 50 -10.21 -1.66 -7.82
C ALA A 50 -11.09 -2.33 -6.76
N VAL A 51 -10.55 -3.31 -6.04
CA VAL A 51 -11.25 -3.97 -4.92
C VAL A 51 -11.48 -2.98 -3.77
N ALA A 52 -10.48 -2.18 -3.41
CA ALA A 52 -10.59 -1.19 -2.35
C ALA A 52 -11.54 -0.03 -2.73
N GLU A 53 -11.51 0.41 -3.98
CA GLU A 53 -12.42 1.41 -4.55
C GLU A 53 -13.87 0.93 -4.49
N ALA A 54 -14.14 -0.29 -4.97
CA ALA A 54 -15.48 -0.85 -4.94
C ALA A 54 -16.02 -1.06 -3.52
N ALA A 55 -15.15 -1.38 -2.56
CA ALA A 55 -15.55 -1.65 -1.18
C ALA A 55 -15.72 -0.38 -0.33
N PHE A 56 -14.86 0.63 -0.53
CA PHE A 56 -14.73 1.76 0.39
C PHE A 56 -14.57 3.12 -0.31
N GLU A 57 -14.79 3.22 -1.62
CA GLU A 57 -14.42 4.41 -2.40
C GLU A 57 -12.98 4.86 -2.04
N PHE A 58 -12.07 3.88 -1.90
CA PHE A 58 -10.71 4.09 -1.45
C PHE A 58 -9.92 4.92 -2.47
N GLU A 59 -9.14 5.88 -1.98
CA GLU A 59 -8.14 6.61 -2.74
C GLU A 59 -6.82 6.58 -1.96
N HIS A 60 -5.73 6.10 -2.56
CA HIS A 60 -4.42 6.08 -1.89
C HIS A 60 -3.84 7.48 -1.69
N ARG A 61 -4.01 8.34 -2.70
CA ARG A 61 -3.55 9.74 -2.81
C ARG A 61 -2.03 10.00 -2.80
N ASP A 62 -1.23 9.01 -2.42
CA ASP A 62 0.24 9.12 -2.47
C ASP A 62 0.93 7.81 -2.91
N LEU A 63 0.45 7.21 -4.01
CA LEU A 63 0.97 5.92 -4.49
C LEU A 63 2.19 6.10 -5.41
N HIS A 64 3.31 6.55 -4.86
CA HIS A 64 4.59 6.49 -5.55
C HIS A 64 5.21 5.09 -5.46
N TRP A 65 6.22 4.81 -6.29
CA TRP A 65 6.89 3.51 -6.35
C TRP A 65 7.54 3.05 -5.02
N GLY A 66 7.88 3.98 -4.12
CA GLY A 66 8.37 3.65 -2.76
C GLY A 66 7.30 3.01 -1.87
N ASN A 67 6.02 3.27 -2.14
CA ASN A 67 4.87 2.74 -1.40
C ASN A 67 4.33 1.42 -1.99
N ILE A 68 5.06 0.83 -2.94
CA ILE A 68 4.76 -0.45 -3.54
C ILE A 68 5.88 -1.42 -3.19
N LEU A 69 5.60 -2.35 -2.28
CA LEU A 69 6.56 -3.39 -1.90
C LEU A 69 6.37 -4.64 -2.75
N LEU A 70 7.48 -5.30 -3.07
CA LEU A 70 7.53 -6.56 -3.79
C LEU A 70 8.29 -7.60 -2.98
N SER A 71 7.74 -8.82 -2.99
CA SER A 71 8.37 -10.00 -2.42
C SER A 71 8.40 -11.13 -3.44
N ARG A 72 9.50 -11.90 -3.47
CA ARG A 72 9.59 -13.11 -4.29
C ARG A 72 8.94 -14.27 -3.53
N LYS A 73 7.88 -14.86 -4.09
CA LYS A 73 7.13 -15.96 -3.47
C LYS A 73 6.86 -17.05 -4.50
N GLU A 74 6.82 -18.31 -4.06
CA GLU A 74 6.50 -19.47 -4.92
C GLU A 74 5.01 -19.52 -5.33
N THR A 75 4.17 -18.69 -4.70
CA THR A 75 2.75 -18.54 -5.05
C THR A 75 2.62 -18.16 -6.52
N THR A 76 1.96 -19.00 -7.32
CA THR A 76 1.84 -18.82 -8.78
C THR A 76 0.63 -17.99 -9.19
N THR A 77 -0.42 -17.99 -8.36
CA THR A 77 -1.63 -17.20 -8.59
C THR A 77 -2.17 -16.61 -7.31
N LEU A 78 -2.78 -15.43 -7.41
CA LEU A 78 -3.48 -14.76 -6.31
C LEU A 78 -4.95 -14.57 -6.67
N PRO A 79 -5.90 -15.07 -5.84
CA PRO A 79 -7.31 -14.81 -6.05
C PRO A 79 -7.68 -13.40 -5.59
N PHE A 80 -8.64 -12.78 -6.27
CA PHE A 80 -9.33 -11.58 -5.80
C PHE A 80 -10.80 -11.62 -6.21
N THR A 81 -11.64 -10.85 -5.52
CA THR A 81 -13.07 -10.75 -5.82
C THR A 81 -13.43 -9.29 -6.01
N LEU A 82 -13.99 -8.95 -7.17
CA LEU A 82 -14.45 -7.61 -7.51
C LEU A 82 -15.92 -7.69 -7.89
N GLU A 83 -16.77 -6.93 -7.20
CA GLU A 83 -18.23 -6.89 -7.42
C GLU A 83 -18.88 -8.28 -7.46
N GLY A 84 -18.44 -9.18 -6.58
CA GLY A 84 -18.94 -10.56 -6.50
C GLY A 84 -18.34 -11.54 -7.52
N ASN A 85 -17.50 -11.07 -8.45
CA ASN A 85 -16.80 -11.93 -9.40
C ASN A 85 -15.41 -12.30 -8.88
N THR A 86 -15.20 -13.59 -8.59
CA THR A 86 -13.88 -14.11 -8.19
C THR A 86 -13.04 -14.45 -9.42
N MET A 87 -11.82 -13.95 -9.44
CA MET A 87 -10.85 -14.16 -10.51
C MET A 87 -9.44 -14.31 -9.92
N SER A 88 -8.46 -14.68 -10.75
CA SER A 88 -7.09 -14.91 -10.30
C SER A 88 -6.05 -14.23 -11.19
N ILE A 89 -4.99 -13.75 -10.56
CA ILE A 89 -3.85 -13.07 -11.18
C ILE A 89 -2.67 -14.04 -11.20
N ARG A 90 -1.95 -14.14 -12.32
CA ARG A 90 -0.67 -14.84 -12.35
C ARG A 90 0.41 -13.95 -11.75
N THR A 91 1.07 -14.42 -10.70
CA THR A 91 2.05 -13.65 -9.93
C THR A 91 3.39 -13.49 -10.63
N HIS A 92 3.73 -14.39 -11.55
CA HIS A 92 5.07 -14.45 -12.15
C HIS A 92 6.20 -14.45 -11.10
N GLY A 93 5.95 -15.07 -9.93
CA GLY A 93 6.94 -15.18 -8.84
C GLY A 93 7.08 -13.92 -7.96
N VAL A 94 6.30 -12.87 -8.21
CA VAL A 94 6.28 -11.64 -7.40
C VAL A 94 4.90 -11.41 -6.78
N VAL A 95 4.89 -11.03 -5.50
CA VAL A 95 3.67 -10.63 -4.77
C VAL A 95 3.83 -9.19 -4.30
N VAL A 96 2.81 -8.38 -4.58
CA VAL A 96 2.81 -6.93 -4.31
C VAL A 96 2.10 -6.62 -2.99
N SER A 97 2.59 -5.64 -2.26
CA SER A 97 1.90 -5.01 -1.12
C SER A 97 1.92 -3.49 -1.28
N ILE A 98 0.76 -2.85 -1.15
CA ILE A 98 0.65 -1.39 -1.10
C ILE A 98 0.70 -0.97 0.36
N ILE A 99 1.51 0.04 0.67
CA ILE A 99 1.72 0.54 2.04
C ILE A 99 1.56 2.07 2.10
N ASP A 100 1.65 2.59 3.32
CA ASP A 100 1.58 4.03 3.62
C ASP A 100 0.26 4.69 3.22
N PHE A 101 -0.74 4.46 4.06
CA PHE A 101 -2.08 5.02 3.89
C PHE A 101 -2.25 6.39 4.55
N THR A 102 -1.16 7.08 4.86
CA THR A 102 -1.17 8.33 5.63
C THR A 102 -2.09 9.36 4.99
N LEU A 103 -1.94 9.61 3.68
CA LEU A 103 -2.76 10.57 2.93
C LEU A 103 -4.05 9.96 2.35
N SER A 104 -4.33 8.68 2.60
CA SER A 104 -5.45 7.98 1.97
C SER A 104 -6.83 8.50 2.41
N ARG A 105 -7.83 8.19 1.60
CA ARG A 105 -9.24 8.51 1.85
C ARG A 105 -10.10 7.27 1.69
N ILE A 106 -11.03 7.06 2.61
CA ILE A 106 -12.06 6.00 2.54
C ILE A 106 -13.43 6.53 2.93
N ASN A 107 -14.46 5.90 2.38
CA ASN A 107 -15.85 6.01 2.78
C ASN A 107 -16.25 4.72 3.51
N THR A 108 -16.63 4.86 4.78
CA THR A 108 -17.07 3.74 5.63
C THR A 108 -18.57 3.46 5.54
N GLY A 109 -19.30 4.18 4.67
CA GLY A 109 -20.75 4.22 4.60
C GLY A 109 -21.39 5.18 5.61
N ASN A 110 -20.75 5.36 6.78
CA ASN A 110 -21.23 6.28 7.82
C ASN A 110 -20.51 7.63 7.76
N THR A 111 -19.22 7.61 7.45
CA THR A 111 -18.38 8.81 7.37
C THR A 111 -17.25 8.60 6.36
N ILE A 112 -16.79 9.72 5.81
CA ILE A 112 -15.57 9.78 5.00
C ILE A 112 -14.41 10.05 5.97
N LEU A 113 -13.39 9.21 5.94
CA LEU A 113 -12.15 9.36 6.70
C LEU A 113 -11.04 9.70 5.72
N TYR A 114 -10.31 10.79 5.98
CA TYR A 114 -9.19 11.24 5.17
C TYR A 114 -8.34 12.22 5.96
N MET A 115 -7.08 12.37 5.58
CA MET A 115 -6.28 13.49 6.05
C MET A 115 -6.63 14.74 5.23
N ASN A 116 -7.06 15.81 5.91
CA ASN A 116 -7.39 17.05 5.23
C ASN A 116 -6.14 17.91 4.98
N LEU A 117 -5.56 17.75 3.79
CA LEU A 117 -4.34 18.46 3.38
C LEU A 117 -4.52 19.97 3.24
N THR A 118 -5.75 20.49 3.12
CA THR A 118 -5.97 21.95 3.07
C THR A 118 -5.66 22.64 4.39
N LEU A 119 -5.48 21.88 5.47
CA LEU A 119 -5.15 22.37 6.80
C LEU A 119 -3.66 22.22 7.12
N ASP A 120 -2.88 21.60 6.23
CA ASP A 120 -1.46 21.35 6.44
C ASP A 120 -0.62 22.43 5.73
N PRO A 121 0.07 23.32 6.48
CA PRO A 121 0.88 24.38 5.90
C PRO A 121 2.13 23.87 5.18
N GLU A 122 2.61 22.67 5.51
CA GLU A 122 3.91 22.16 5.03
C GLU A 122 3.82 21.51 3.64
N ILE A 123 2.62 21.18 3.16
CA ILE A 123 2.41 20.49 1.86
C ILE A 123 2.41 21.47 0.66
N LEU A 124 2.39 22.79 0.90
CA LEU A 124 2.36 23.83 -0.13
C LEU A 124 3.72 24.51 -0.40
N GLU A 125 4.80 24.04 0.22
CA GLU A 125 6.19 24.43 -0.09
C GLU A 125 6.89 23.39 -0.98
#